data_AF-A0A969JYD5-F1
#
_entry.id   AF-A0A969JYD5-F1
#
_cell.length_a   1.000
_cell.length_b   1.000
_cell.length_c   1.000
_cell.angle_alpha   90.00
_cell.angle_beta   90.00
_cell.angle_gamma   90.00
#
_symmetry.space_group_name_H-M   'P 1'
#
loop_
_entity.id
_entity.type
_entity.pdbx_description
1 polymer ?
#
loop_
_entity_poly.entity_id
_entity_poly.type
_entity_poly.pdbx_seq_one_letter_code
_entity_poly.pdbx_strand_id
1 'polypeptide(L)'
;PRRGHARSLNDQPEETRSFILEQRLLAFSKSGTRSQVHRPAYPDYIAVKRFNAEGEVIGEHGFLGLYTSPVYTERPEGIPVLRRKIERVRDRSGLDRGGFDGKVLGQVLASFPRDELFQSSDDELFNTVMGITHIHERRRTRVFCAATATGSSTPASSTCRASCSTPTCAFASRRC
;
A
#
# COMPACT_ATOMS: atom_id res chain seq x y z
N PRO A 1 15.29 4.83 -23.44
CA PRO A 1 15.16 3.91 -22.29
C PRO A 1 16.53 3.64 -21.65
N ARG A 2 16.83 4.26 -20.49
CA ARG A 2 18.06 3.94 -19.74
C ARG A 2 17.99 2.47 -19.31
N ARG A 3 18.96 1.65 -19.74
CA ARG A 3 19.12 0.25 -19.31
C ARG A 3 19.09 0.22 -17.78
N GLY A 4 18.19 -0.59 -17.20
CA GLY A 4 18.15 -0.79 -15.75
C GLY A 4 19.51 -1.26 -15.26
N HIS A 5 20.02 -0.62 -14.20
CA HIS A 5 21.22 -1.13 -13.52
C HIS A 5 20.89 -2.48 -12.90
N ALA A 6 21.57 -3.53 -13.37
CA ALA A 6 21.56 -4.83 -12.70
C ALA A 6 22.18 -4.64 -11.31
N ARG A 7 21.36 -4.68 -10.25
CA ARG A 7 21.85 -4.73 -8.88
C ARG A 7 22.08 -6.19 -8.52
N SER A 8 23.25 -6.52 -8.01
CA SER A 8 23.52 -7.84 -7.46
C SER A 8 22.73 -8.03 -6.15
N LEU A 9 22.05 -9.17 -6.01
CA LEU A 9 21.32 -9.53 -4.78
C LEU A 9 22.25 -9.63 -3.57
N ASN A 10 23.49 -10.07 -3.80
CA ASN A 10 24.49 -10.26 -2.76
C ASN A 10 24.97 -8.93 -2.14
N ASP A 11 24.78 -7.80 -2.81
CA ASP A 11 25.20 -6.49 -2.29
C ASP A 11 24.11 -5.80 -1.47
N GLN A 12 22.94 -6.41 -1.32
CA GLN A 12 21.79 -5.82 -0.63
C GLN A 12 21.73 -6.22 0.85
N PRO A 13 21.18 -5.37 1.73
CA PRO A 13 20.85 -5.73 3.10
C PRO A 13 19.90 -6.95 3.18
N GLU A 14 19.96 -7.70 4.28
CA GLU A 14 19.19 -8.94 4.47
C GLU A 14 17.68 -8.73 4.32
N GLU A 15 17.13 -7.65 4.88
CA GLU A 15 15.71 -7.28 4.73
C GLU A 15 15.30 -7.10 3.27
N THR A 16 16.15 -6.43 2.48
CA THR A 16 15.93 -6.22 1.05
C THR A 16 16.00 -7.54 0.29
N ARG A 17 16.92 -8.44 0.65
CA ARG A 17 17.02 -9.77 0.02
C ARG A 17 15.77 -10.60 0.30
N SER A 18 15.30 -10.65 1.54
CA SER A 18 14.07 -11.35 1.91
C SER A 18 12.87 -10.81 1.13
N PHE A 19 12.76 -9.48 0.99
CA PHE A 19 11.72 -8.86 0.17
C PHE A 19 11.84 -9.24 -1.32
N ILE A 20 13.04 -9.32 -1.88
CA ILE A 20 13.23 -9.71 -3.29
C ILE A 20 12.94 -11.21 -3.49
N LEU A 21 13.29 -12.06 -2.53
CA LEU A 21 13.09 -13.51 -2.60
C LEU A 21 11.67 -13.97 -2.25
N GLU A 22 10.84 -13.11 -1.64
CA GLU A 22 9.44 -13.42 -1.32
C GLU A 22 8.69 -13.91 -2.58
N GLN A 23 7.93 -14.99 -2.48
CA GLN A 23 7.19 -15.58 -3.61
C GLN A 23 5.90 -14.81 -3.95
N ARG A 24 6.04 -13.52 -4.21
CA ARG A 24 4.95 -12.60 -4.56
C ARG A 24 5.23 -11.94 -5.90
N LEU A 25 4.30 -12.08 -6.86
CA LEU A 25 4.47 -11.58 -8.23
C LEU A 25 4.71 -10.07 -8.31
N LEU A 26 4.00 -9.30 -7.50
CA LEU A 26 4.10 -7.84 -7.44
C LEU A 26 4.53 -7.42 -6.03
N ALA A 27 5.63 -6.69 -5.97
CA ALA A 27 6.15 -6.12 -4.73
C ALA A 27 6.22 -4.59 -4.86
N PHE A 28 5.83 -3.89 -3.79
CA PHE A 28 5.79 -2.43 -3.74
C PHE A 28 6.67 -1.96 -2.58
N SER A 29 7.57 -1.03 -2.84
CA SER A 29 8.38 -0.38 -1.80
C SER A 29 8.62 1.10 -2.12
N LYS A 30 9.07 1.86 -1.13
CA LYS A 30 9.50 3.25 -1.35
C LYS A 30 11.03 3.29 -1.46
N SER A 31 11.52 4.09 -2.41
CA SER A 31 12.93 4.43 -2.50
C SER A 31 13.37 5.25 -1.29
N GLY A 32 14.59 5.03 -0.77
CA GLY A 32 15.18 5.88 0.27
C GLY A 32 15.67 7.24 -0.24
N THR A 33 15.80 7.42 -1.55
CA THR A 33 16.20 8.69 -2.17
C THR A 33 14.98 9.44 -2.70
N ARG A 34 14.90 10.74 -2.40
CA ARG A 34 13.83 11.62 -2.92
C ARG A 34 13.98 11.85 -4.43
N SER A 35 12.85 11.88 -5.12
CA SER A 35 12.77 12.32 -6.51
C SER A 35 13.13 13.80 -6.61
N GLN A 36 13.91 14.14 -7.63
CA GLN A 36 14.18 15.52 -8.03
C GLN A 36 13.21 16.02 -9.11
N VAL A 37 12.38 15.13 -9.67
CA VAL A 37 11.47 15.43 -10.78
C VAL A 37 10.04 15.61 -10.27
N HIS A 38 9.35 16.63 -10.80
CA HIS A 38 7.94 17.02 -10.55
C HIS A 38 7.64 17.51 -9.12
N ARG A 39 8.06 16.77 -8.08
CA ARG A 39 8.00 17.19 -6.67
C ARG A 39 9.01 16.41 -5.82
N PRO A 40 9.54 16.98 -4.72
CA PRO A 40 10.38 16.25 -3.78
C PRO A 40 9.56 15.24 -2.99
N ALA A 41 9.37 14.05 -3.57
CA ALA A 41 8.67 12.92 -2.96
C ALA A 41 9.49 11.64 -3.12
N TYR A 42 9.30 10.67 -2.23
CA TYR A 42 9.94 9.36 -2.37
C TYR A 42 9.25 8.56 -3.49
N PRO A 43 9.96 8.22 -4.57
CA PRO A 43 9.40 7.44 -5.65
C PRO A 43 9.06 6.02 -5.19
N ASP A 44 8.00 5.49 -5.78
CA ASP A 44 7.55 4.12 -5.64
C ASP A 44 8.41 3.21 -6.51
N TYR A 45 8.85 2.10 -5.93
CA TYR A 45 9.51 1.00 -6.59
C TYR A 45 8.50 -0.15 -6.72
N ILE A 46 8.15 -0.48 -7.97
CA ILE A 46 7.25 -1.57 -8.31
C ILE A 46 8.09 -2.66 -8.94
N ALA A 47 8.23 -3.80 -8.27
CA ALA A 47 8.93 -4.95 -8.78
C ALA A 47 7.95 -6.01 -9.31
N VAL A 48 8.14 -6.41 -10.56
CA VAL A 48 7.47 -7.55 -11.18
C VAL A 48 8.44 -8.72 -11.19
N LYS A 49 8.21 -9.72 -10.35
CA LYS A 49 9.12 -10.86 -10.20
C LYS A 49 8.95 -11.86 -11.34
N ARG A 50 10.07 -12.44 -11.75
CA ARG A 50 10.14 -13.53 -12.73
C ARG A 50 10.40 -14.82 -11.99
N PHE A 51 9.60 -15.84 -12.26
CA PHE A 51 9.72 -17.15 -11.65
C PHE A 51 10.24 -18.19 -12.64
N ASN A 52 10.94 -19.22 -12.14
CA ASN A 52 11.19 -20.46 -12.90
C ASN A 52 9.96 -21.40 -12.83
N ALA A 53 10.10 -22.61 -13.40
CA ALA A 53 9.02 -23.60 -13.40
C ALA A 53 8.74 -24.14 -11.99
N GLU A 54 9.73 -24.07 -11.10
CA GLU A 54 9.71 -24.53 -9.72
C GLU A 54 9.10 -23.49 -8.76
N GLY A 55 8.76 -22.29 -9.24
CA GLY A 55 8.16 -21.23 -8.43
C GLY A 55 9.16 -20.37 -7.64
N GLU A 56 10.45 -20.47 -7.97
CA GLU A 56 11.53 -19.69 -7.38
C GLU A 56 11.79 -18.40 -8.17
N VAL A 57 12.14 -17.33 -7.46
CA VAL A 57 12.42 -16.01 -8.07
C VAL A 57 13.78 -16.04 -8.77
N ILE A 58 13.78 -15.92 -10.09
CA ILE A 58 15.00 -15.86 -10.93
C ILE A 58 15.40 -14.44 -11.34
N GLY A 59 14.60 -13.44 -10.97
CA GLY A 59 14.88 -12.04 -11.21
C GLY A 59 13.65 -11.16 -11.05
N GLU A 60 13.80 -9.86 -11.27
CA GLU A 60 12.70 -8.89 -11.22
C GLU A 60 12.86 -7.78 -12.27
N HIS A 61 11.74 -7.25 -12.74
CA HIS A 61 11.68 -5.99 -13.47
C HIS A 61 11.20 -4.90 -12.53
N GLY A 62 12.11 -4.01 -12.14
CA GLY A 62 11.83 -2.88 -11.27
C GLY A 62 11.47 -1.62 -12.05
N PHE A 63 10.34 -1.01 -11.70
CA PHE A 63 9.92 0.31 -12.17
C PHE A 63 10.07 1.29 -11.01
N LEU A 64 10.80 2.39 -11.24
CA LEU A 64 10.97 3.45 -10.25
C LEU A 64 10.31 4.72 -10.77
N GLY A 65 9.36 5.27 -10.01
CA GLY A 65 8.66 6.48 -10.44
C GLY A 65 7.69 7.03 -9.41
N LEU A 66 7.05 8.13 -9.75
CA LEU A 66 5.92 8.67 -8.99
C LEU A 66 4.62 8.33 -9.71
N TYR A 67 3.58 7.98 -8.96
CA TYR A 67 2.25 7.83 -9.54
C TYR A 67 1.78 9.16 -10.15
N THR A 68 1.12 9.06 -11.30
CA THR A 68 0.49 10.18 -11.99
C THR A 68 -0.80 10.60 -11.26
N SER A 69 -1.28 11.82 -11.52
CA SER A 69 -2.50 12.34 -10.90
C SER A 69 -3.75 11.43 -10.97
N PRO A 70 -4.00 10.66 -12.06
CA PRO A 70 -5.19 9.81 -12.14
C PRO A 70 -5.27 8.75 -11.04
N VAL A 71 -4.14 8.24 -10.57
CA VAL A 71 -4.10 7.24 -9.48
C VAL A 71 -4.78 7.77 -8.22
N TYR A 72 -4.67 9.06 -7.95
CA TYR A 72 -5.23 9.68 -6.76
C TYR A 72 -6.70 10.12 -6.92
N THR A 73 -7.14 10.41 -8.15
CA THR A 73 -8.49 10.91 -8.42
C THR A 73 -9.48 9.81 -8.82
N GLU A 74 -9.00 8.72 -9.40
CA GLU A 74 -9.85 7.60 -9.79
C GLU A 74 -10.31 6.76 -8.59
N ARG A 75 -11.40 6.04 -8.82
CA ARG A 75 -11.89 5.02 -7.90
C ARG A 75 -10.87 3.88 -7.82
N PRO A 76 -10.46 3.43 -6.62
CA PRO A 76 -9.49 2.34 -6.47
C PRO A 76 -9.90 1.05 -7.20
N GLU A 77 -11.20 0.81 -7.39
CA GLU A 77 -11.76 -0.32 -8.15
C GLU A 77 -11.45 -0.24 -9.66
N GLY A 78 -11.14 0.95 -10.18
CA GLY A 78 -10.66 1.15 -11.54
C GLY A 78 -9.28 0.54 -11.78
N ILE A 79 -8.44 0.50 -10.74
CA ILE A 79 -7.05 0.04 -10.82
C ILE A 79 -7.02 -1.50 -10.71
N PRO A 80 -6.57 -2.25 -11.74
CA PRO A 80 -6.72 -3.71 -11.80
C PRO A 80 -6.13 -4.47 -10.60
N VAL A 81 -4.98 -4.03 -10.10
CA VAL A 81 -4.31 -4.66 -8.96
C VAL A 81 -5.03 -4.41 -7.63
N LEU A 82 -5.67 -3.24 -7.48
CA LEU A 82 -6.42 -2.88 -6.28
C LEU A 82 -7.83 -3.46 -6.30
N ARG A 83 -8.47 -3.55 -7.48
CA ARG A 83 -9.82 -4.12 -7.65
C ARG A 83 -9.95 -5.47 -6.96
N ARG A 84 -9.07 -6.42 -7.27
CA ARG A 84 -9.10 -7.76 -6.68
C ARG A 84 -8.90 -7.75 -5.17
N LYS A 85 -8.04 -6.86 -4.68
CA LYS A 85 -7.77 -6.71 -3.24
C LYS A 85 -8.98 -6.17 -2.49
N ILE A 86 -9.62 -5.15 -3.05
CA ILE A 86 -10.85 -4.54 -2.51
C ILE A 86 -12.00 -5.55 -2.50
N GLU A 87 -12.15 -6.32 -3.58
CA GLU A 87 -13.14 -7.39 -3.66
C GLU A 87 -12.93 -8.41 -2.55
N ARG A 88 -11.71 -8.91 -2.35
CA ARG A 88 -11.39 -9.85 -1.27
C ARG A 88 -11.70 -9.29 0.13
N VAL A 89 -11.39 -8.02 0.38
CA VAL A 89 -11.71 -7.36 1.67
C VAL A 89 -13.23 -7.25 1.87
N ARG A 90 -13.97 -6.89 0.82
CA ARG A 90 -15.43 -6.76 0.87
C ARG A 90 -16.12 -8.11 1.02
N ASP A 91 -15.63 -9.13 0.34
CA ASP A 91 -16.22 -10.46 0.44
C ASP A 91 -15.92 -11.08 1.82
N ARG A 92 -14.74 -10.79 2.38
CA ARG A 92 -14.38 -11.19 3.75
C ARG A 92 -15.17 -10.46 4.84
N SER A 93 -15.64 -9.23 4.60
CA SER A 93 -16.37 -8.47 5.63
C SER A 93 -17.75 -9.04 5.94
N GLY A 94 -18.33 -9.81 5.01
CA GLY A 94 -19.69 -10.38 5.17
C GLY A 94 -20.80 -9.33 5.21
N LEU A 95 -20.49 -8.05 4.96
CA LEU A 95 -21.46 -6.96 4.95
C LEU A 95 -22.26 -6.96 3.65
N ASP A 96 -23.56 -6.75 3.75
CA ASP A 96 -24.39 -6.51 2.56
C ASP A 96 -23.95 -5.21 1.88
N ARG A 97 -23.69 -5.30 0.57
CA ARG A 97 -23.25 -4.17 -0.28
C ARG A 97 -24.33 -3.09 -0.40
N GLY A 98 -25.60 -3.48 -0.34
CA GLY A 98 -26.75 -2.56 -0.36
C GLY A 98 -27.02 -1.90 0.99
N GLY A 99 -26.62 -2.57 2.07
CA GLY A 99 -26.76 -2.14 3.45
C GLY A 99 -25.98 -0.88 3.79
N PHE A 100 -26.33 -0.26 4.93
CA PHE A 100 -25.68 0.94 5.42
C PHE A 100 -24.18 0.70 5.66
N ASP A 101 -23.82 -0.37 6.36
CA ASP A 101 -22.42 -0.67 6.69
C ASP A 101 -21.57 -1.02 5.47
N GLY A 102 -22.16 -1.68 4.47
CA GLY A 102 -21.48 -1.94 3.19
C GLY A 102 -21.18 -0.66 2.40
N LYS A 103 -22.10 0.32 2.44
CA LYS A 103 -21.86 1.65 1.85
C LYS A 103 -20.78 2.43 2.60
N VAL A 104 -20.78 2.38 3.94
CA VAL A 104 -19.72 2.99 4.76
C VAL A 104 -18.37 2.35 4.45
N LEU A 105 -18.30 1.01 4.40
CA LEU A 105 -17.09 0.28 4.00
C LEU A 105 -16.58 0.74 2.63
N GLY A 106 -17.45 0.84 1.63
CA GLY A 106 -17.11 1.34 0.31
C GLY A 106 -16.56 2.76 0.33
N GLN A 107 -17.16 3.66 1.12
CA GLN A 107 -16.67 5.03 1.29
C GLN A 107 -15.29 5.08 1.96
N VAL A 108 -15.08 4.27 3.01
CA VAL A 108 -13.77 4.17 3.68
C VAL A 108 -12.71 3.73 2.67
N LEU A 109 -12.96 2.66 1.91
CA LEU A 109 -12.05 2.14 0.88
C LEU A 109 -11.77 3.18 -0.22
N ALA A 110 -12.78 3.93 -0.67
CA ALA A 110 -12.62 4.96 -1.69
C ALA A 110 -11.77 6.16 -1.21
N SER A 111 -11.88 6.50 0.08
CA SER A 111 -11.08 7.57 0.72
C SER A 111 -9.71 7.10 1.21
N PHE A 112 -9.45 5.79 1.22
CA PHE A 112 -8.22 5.23 1.75
C PHE A 112 -7.02 5.67 0.89
N PRO A 113 -5.86 5.97 1.52
CA PRO A 113 -4.66 6.37 0.78
C PRO A 113 -4.22 5.28 -0.18
N ARG A 114 -3.98 5.64 -1.44
CA ARG A 114 -3.65 4.67 -2.49
C ARG A 114 -2.35 3.94 -2.18
N ASP A 115 -1.34 4.66 -1.72
CA ASP A 115 -0.05 4.10 -1.32
C ASP A 115 -0.22 2.98 -0.28
N GLU A 116 -1.09 3.17 0.73
CA GLU A 116 -1.40 2.14 1.74
C GLU A 116 -2.20 0.96 1.13
N LEU A 117 -3.13 1.23 0.20
CA LEU A 117 -3.84 0.16 -0.53
C LEU A 117 -2.87 -0.75 -1.30
N PHE A 118 -1.81 -0.19 -1.88
CA PHE A 118 -0.78 -0.98 -2.58
C PHE A 118 0.13 -1.75 -1.62
N GLN A 119 0.54 -1.13 -0.51
CA GLN A 119 1.58 -1.67 0.38
C GLN A 119 1.06 -2.69 1.39
N SER A 120 -0.15 -2.50 1.95
CA SER A 120 -0.65 -3.40 2.98
C SER A 120 -0.88 -4.82 2.43
N SER A 121 -0.88 -5.82 3.30
CA SER A 121 -1.46 -7.12 2.99
C SER A 121 -2.99 -7.05 2.93
N ASP A 122 -3.63 -8.12 2.49
CA ASP A 122 -5.10 -8.22 2.50
C ASP A 122 -5.63 -8.26 3.94
N ASP A 123 -4.91 -8.92 4.86
CA ASP A 123 -5.23 -9.00 6.29
C ASP A 123 -5.11 -7.65 7.00
N GLU A 124 -4.00 -6.95 6.80
CA GLU A 124 -3.78 -5.62 7.37
C GLU A 124 -4.81 -4.62 6.87
N LEU A 125 -5.10 -4.65 5.55
CA LEU A 125 -6.10 -3.77 4.97
C LEU A 125 -7.48 -4.07 5.55
N PHE A 126 -7.86 -5.35 5.64
CA PHE A 126 -9.13 -5.76 6.24
C PHE A 126 -9.27 -5.27 7.68
N ASN A 127 -8.27 -5.56 8.53
CA ASN A 127 -8.30 -5.17 9.94
C ASN A 127 -8.38 -3.66 10.14
N THR A 128 -7.63 -2.90 9.34
CA THR A 128 -7.60 -1.44 9.41
C THR A 128 -8.93 -0.84 8.95
N VAL A 129 -9.42 -1.25 7.79
CA VAL A 129 -10.64 -0.71 7.19
C VAL A 129 -11.86 -1.08 8.04
N MET A 130 -11.98 -2.34 8.48
CA MET A 130 -13.06 -2.74 9.38
C MET A 130 -12.96 -2.00 10.71
N GLY A 131 -11.75 -1.78 11.23
CA GLY A 131 -11.53 -0.97 12.41
C GLY A 131 -12.08 0.45 12.25
N ILE A 132 -11.85 1.08 11.09
CA ILE A 132 -12.39 2.41 10.77
C ILE A 132 -13.91 2.39 10.61
N THR A 133 -14.47 1.40 9.91
CA THR A 133 -15.92 1.26 9.72
C THR A 133 -16.65 1.13 11.06
N HIS A 134 -16.15 0.31 12.00
CA HIS A 134 -16.74 0.14 13.34
C HIS A 134 -16.59 1.37 14.25
N ILE A 135 -15.60 2.25 14.00
CA ILE A 135 -15.50 3.54 14.70
C ILE A 135 -16.62 4.48 14.25
N HIS A 136 -17.08 4.36 13.01
CA HIS A 136 -18.19 5.19 12.55
C HIS A 136 -19.47 4.92 13.34
N GLU A 137 -19.64 3.68 13.83
CA GLU A 137 -20.75 3.31 14.72
C GLU A 137 -20.52 3.71 16.20
N ARG A 138 -19.27 3.81 16.65
CA ARG A 138 -18.92 4.01 18.08
C ARG A 138 -18.01 5.23 18.24
N ARG A 139 -18.47 6.26 18.96
CA ARG A 139 -17.72 7.49 19.28
C ARG A 139 -16.38 7.24 19.99
N ARG A 140 -15.35 6.81 19.25
CA ARG A 140 -14.02 6.43 19.76
C ARG A 140 -12.94 6.88 18.78
N THR A 141 -11.77 7.23 19.32
CA THR A 141 -10.58 7.55 18.53
C THR A 141 -9.66 6.33 18.49
N ARG A 142 -9.16 5.96 17.30
CA ARG A 142 -8.13 4.91 17.16
C ARG A 142 -7.00 5.42 16.26
N VAL A 143 -5.77 4.97 16.53
CA VAL A 143 -4.59 5.24 15.71
C VAL A 143 -4.19 3.93 15.02
N PHE A 144 -4.01 4.00 13.71
CA PHE A 144 -3.52 2.91 12.87
C PHE A 144 -2.16 3.31 12.32
N CYS A 145 -1.12 2.51 12.54
CA CYS A 145 0.21 2.78 12.01
C CYS A 145 0.54 1.76 10.92
N ALA A 146 0.94 2.26 9.76
CA ALA A 146 1.48 1.46 8.66
C ALA A 146 3.00 1.60 8.63
N ALA A 147 3.70 0.47 8.67
CA ALA A 147 5.14 0.45 8.39
C ALA A 147 5.34 0.51 6.87
N THR A 148 6.24 1.39 6.41
CA THR A 148 6.64 1.38 5.00
C THR A 148 7.90 0.53 4.87
N ALA A 149 7.85 -0.49 4.01
CA ALA A 149 9.05 -1.24 3.64
C ALA A 149 9.94 -0.35 2.76
N THR A 150 11.02 0.16 3.33
CA THR A 150 12.00 0.98 2.61
C THR A 150 13.12 0.10 2.08
N GLY A 151 13.19 -0.07 0.76
CA GLY A 151 14.29 -0.82 0.12
C GLY A 151 15.53 0.06 -0.06
N SER A 152 16.18 0.48 1.03
CA SER A 152 17.56 1.03 1.08
C SER A 152 17.84 1.65 2.45
N SER A 153 19.09 1.56 2.90
CA SER A 153 19.78 2.00 4.15
C SER A 153 19.33 3.26 4.94
N THR A 154 18.05 3.61 4.98
CA THR A 154 17.46 4.74 5.73
C THR A 154 16.43 4.16 6.70
N PRO A 155 16.33 4.64 7.95
CA PRO A 155 15.40 4.08 8.93
C PRO A 155 13.96 4.06 8.41
N ALA A 156 13.26 2.95 8.67
CA ALA A 156 11.87 2.73 8.29
C ALA A 156 10.99 3.88 8.81
N SER A 157 10.37 4.64 7.91
CA SER A 157 9.39 5.64 8.31
C SER A 157 8.05 4.95 8.54
N SER A 158 7.49 5.09 9.74
CA SER A 158 6.12 4.66 10.01
C SER A 158 5.16 5.82 9.73
N THR A 159 4.06 5.53 9.03
CA THR A 159 2.98 6.50 8.83
C THR A 159 1.85 6.14 9.78
N CYS A 160 1.62 6.97 10.80
CA CYS A 160 0.51 6.79 11.73
C CYS A 160 -0.67 7.67 11.34
N ARG A 161 -1.84 7.04 11.24
CA ARG A 161 -3.11 7.63 10.84
C ARG A 161 -4.07 7.52 12.01
N ALA A 162 -4.45 8.66 12.58
CA ALA A 162 -5.53 8.74 13.54
C ALA A 162 -6.87 8.80 12.79
N SER A 163 -7.80 7.92 13.15
CA SER A 163 -9.20 7.96 12.72
C SER A 163 -10.09 8.30 13.90
N CYS A 164 -10.96 9.29 13.74
CA CYS A 164 -11.90 9.76 14.75
C CYS A 164 -13.31 9.82 14.14
N SER A 165 -14.34 9.62 14.97
CA SER A 165 -15.75 9.56 14.55
C SER A 165 -16.42 10.93 14.35
N THR A 166 -15.73 12.05 14.59
CA THR A 166 -16.32 13.40 14.50
C THR A 166 -15.95 14.12 13.19
N PRO A 167 -16.90 14.84 12.56
CA PRO A 167 -16.68 15.52 11.26
C PRO A 167 -15.65 16.65 11.32
N THR A 168 -15.26 17.09 12.52
CA THR A 168 -14.26 18.16 12.74
C THR A 168 -12.82 17.64 12.86
N CYS A 169 -12.61 16.33 12.97
CA CYS A 169 -11.27 15.75 13.02
C CYS A 169 -10.80 15.47 11.58
N ALA A 170 -10.08 16.43 11.00
CA ALA A 170 -9.38 16.23 9.74
C ALA A 170 -8.51 14.97 9.82
N PHE A 171 -8.55 14.14 8.77
CA PHE A 171 -7.69 12.98 8.59
C PHE A 171 -6.21 13.42 8.63
N ALA A 172 -5.62 13.41 9.83
CA ALA A 172 -4.24 13.82 10.03
C ALA A 172 -3.35 12.59 9.93
N SER A 173 -2.74 12.38 8.77
CA SER A 173 -1.57 11.51 8.67
C SER A 173 -0.37 12.26 9.25
N ARG A 174 0.18 11.79 10.37
CA ARG A 174 1.49 12.24 10.85
C ARG A 174 2.47 11.08 10.71
N ARG A 175 3.66 11.38 10.17
CA ARG A 175 4.80 10.45 10.31
C ARG A 175 5.19 10.44 11.79
N CYS A 176 5.35 9.25 12.36
CA CYS A 176 5.91 9.07 13.70
C CYS A 176 7.44 8.99 13.59
#